data_AF-A0A1F5ZPA0-F1
#
_entry.id   AF-A0A1F5ZPA0-F1
#
_cell.length_a   1.000
_cell.length_b   1.000
_cell.length_c   1.000
_cell.angle_alpha   90.00
_cell.angle_beta   90.00
_cell.angle_gamma   90.00
#
_symmetry.space_group_name_H-M   'P 1'
#
loop_
_entity.id
_entity.type
_entity.pdbx_description
1 polymer ?
#
loop_
_entity_poly.entity_id
_entity_poly.type
_entity_poly.pdbx_seq_one_letter_code
_entity_poly.pdbx_strand_id
1 'polypeptide(L)'
;MIIDFHSKFRKNFKKRVAFNPALKQKFQQRTELFRENPKNPELHDHQLTGKKRSFRAFSVTGDIRVVYRIIDQELVRFYDIGSHNQVY
;
A
#
# COMPACT_ATOMS: atom_id res chain seq x y z
N MET A 1 8.65 -1.21 12.76
CA MET A 1 8.21 -0.27 11.69
C MET A 1 6.83 0.29 12.01
N ILE A 2 6.71 1.61 12.03
CA ILE A 2 5.49 2.39 12.20
C ILE A 2 4.90 2.68 10.80
N ILE A 3 3.58 2.52 10.67
CA ILE A 3 2.85 2.85 9.44
C ILE A 3 1.90 3.99 9.73
N ASP A 4 2.12 5.13 9.09
CA ASP A 4 1.15 6.22 9.05
C ASP A 4 0.36 6.23 7.72
N PHE A 5 -0.75 6.97 7.73
CA PHE A 5 -1.66 7.04 6.58
C PHE A 5 -1.89 8.49 6.17
N HIS A 6 -1.52 8.79 4.93
CA HIS A 6 -1.81 10.06 4.29
C HIS A 6 -3.33 10.30 4.18
N SER A 7 -3.76 11.56 4.14
CA SER A 7 -5.18 11.93 4.00
C SER A 7 -5.82 11.31 2.74
N LYS A 8 -5.07 11.31 1.63
CA LYS A 8 -5.46 10.65 0.37
C LYS A 8 -5.72 9.15 0.56
N PHE A 9 -4.80 8.45 1.25
CA PHE A 9 -4.97 7.04 1.56
C PHE A 9 -6.25 6.81 2.34
N ARG A 10 -6.48 7.54 3.44
CA ARG A 10 -7.67 7.37 4.29
C ARG A 10 -8.96 7.56 3.49
N LYS A 11 -9.01 8.58 2.64
CA LYS A 11 -10.15 8.85 1.75
C LYS A 11 -10.39 7.70 0.79
N ASN A 12 -9.35 7.22 0.11
CA ASN A 12 -9.47 6.18 -0.90
C ASN A 12 -9.70 4.80 -0.31
N PHE A 13 -9.10 4.50 0.84
CA PHE A 13 -9.38 3.30 1.62
C PHE A 13 -10.85 3.22 2.01
N LYS A 14 -11.42 4.30 2.56
CA LYS A 14 -12.84 4.36 2.91
C LYS A 14 -13.73 4.10 1.69
N LYS A 15 -13.39 4.68 0.54
CA LYS A 15 -14.19 4.56 -0.70
C LYS A 15 -14.07 3.20 -1.39
N ARG A 16 -12.88 2.58 -1.37
CA ARG A 16 -12.54 1.45 -2.25
C ARG A 16 -12.41 0.12 -1.51
N VAL A 17 -12.12 0.15 -0.20
CA VAL A 17 -11.75 -1.04 0.57
C VAL A 17 -12.62 -1.24 1.80
N ALA A 18 -12.92 -0.18 2.55
CA ALA A 18 -13.52 -0.30 3.89
C ALA A 18 -14.88 -1.04 3.91
N PHE A 19 -15.67 -0.93 2.84
CA PHE A 19 -16.99 -1.53 2.71
C PHE A 19 -16.99 -2.89 1.99
N ASN A 20 -15.82 -3.43 1.62
CA ASN A 20 -15.67 -4.78 1.10
C ASN A 20 -14.91 -5.63 2.13
N PRO A 21 -15.60 -6.48 2.91
CA PRO A 21 -14.96 -7.24 4.00
C PRO A 21 -13.81 -8.14 3.54
N ALA A 22 -13.96 -8.82 2.39
CA ALA A 22 -12.94 -9.70 1.85
C ALA A 22 -11.69 -8.91 1.44
N LEU A 23 -11.86 -7.78 0.76
CA LEU A 23 -10.73 -6.93 0.36
C LEU A 23 -10.07 -6.27 1.58
N LYS A 24 -10.85 -5.85 2.58
CA LYS A 24 -10.34 -5.32 3.85
C LYS A 24 -9.50 -6.36 4.59
N GLN A 25 -9.94 -7.62 4.64
CA GLN A 25 -9.18 -8.72 5.23
C GLN A 25 -7.86 -8.96 4.49
N LYS A 26 -7.88 -8.99 3.14
CA LYS A 26 -6.65 -9.11 2.33
C LYS A 26 -5.69 -7.95 2.58
N PHE A 27 -6.20 -6.73 2.68
CA PHE A 27 -5.39 -5.58 3.05
C PHE A 27 -4.73 -5.75 4.43
N GLN A 28 -5.47 -6.21 5.44
CA GLN A 28 -4.92 -6.44 6.78
C GLN A 28 -3.82 -7.50 6.76
N GLN A 29 -4.06 -8.64 6.10
CA GLN A 29 -3.07 -9.72 5.94
C GLN A 29 -1.78 -9.23 5.27
N ARG A 30 -1.91 -8.47 4.17
CA ARG A 30 -0.77 -7.95 3.43
C ARG A 30 -0.04 -6.84 4.18
N THR A 31 -0.76 -6.05 4.96
CA THR A 31 -0.15 -5.04 5.84
C THR A 31 0.66 -5.69 6.96
N GLU A 32 0.18 -6.80 7.54
CA GLU A 32 0.92 -7.54 8.56
C GLU A 32 2.18 -8.20 7.97
N LEU A 33 2.04 -8.88 6.82
CA LEU A 33 3.19 -9.42 6.10
C LEU A 33 4.23 -8.35 5.77
N PHE A 34 3.77 -7.17 5.34
CA PHE A 34 4.64 -6.03 5.08
C PHE A 34 5.35 -5.54 6.35
N ARG A 35 4.71 -5.59 7.53
CA ARG A 35 5.35 -5.23 8.81
C ARG A 35 6.44 -6.22 9.21
N GLU A 36 6.18 -7.51 9.05
CA GLU A 36 7.11 -8.58 9.41
C GLU A 36 8.28 -8.66 8.42
N ASN A 37 7.99 -8.62 7.13
CA ASN A 37 8.98 -8.73 6.07
C ASN A 37 8.59 -7.87 4.83
N PRO A 38 8.99 -6.59 4.80
CA PRO A 38 8.70 -5.69 3.67
C PRO A 38 9.24 -6.16 2.32
N LYS A 39 10.24 -7.06 2.31
CA LYS A 39 10.86 -7.62 1.11
C LYS A 39 10.28 -8.98 0.71
N ASN A 40 9.19 -9.41 1.34
CA ASN A 40 8.56 -10.67 1.00
C ASN A 40 8.12 -10.68 -0.48
N PRO A 41 8.50 -11.70 -1.29
CA PRO A 41 8.14 -11.76 -2.71
C PRO A 41 6.64 -11.71 -2.99
N GLU A 42 5.78 -12.18 -2.08
CA GLU A 42 4.32 -12.14 -2.24
C GLU A 42 3.75 -10.72 -2.28
N LEU A 43 4.48 -9.75 -1.73
CA LEU A 43 4.12 -8.34 -1.79
C LEU A 43 4.35 -7.77 -3.19
N HIS A 44 5.20 -8.40 -4.02
CA HIS A 44 5.62 -7.88 -5.33
C HIS A 44 5.99 -6.38 -5.26
N ASP A 45 6.70 -6.02 -4.20
CA ASP A 45 7.07 -4.65 -3.91
C ASP A 45 8.08 -4.12 -4.93
N HIS A 46 7.84 -2.92 -5.45
CA HIS A 46 8.74 -2.28 -6.42
C HIS A 46 8.67 -0.77 -6.36
N GLN A 47 9.75 -0.12 -6.79
CA GLN A 47 9.82 1.32 -6.94
C GLN A 47 8.99 1.77 -8.15
N LEU A 48 8.23 2.85 -7.99
CA LEU A 48 7.48 3.45 -9.09
C LEU A 48 8.41 4.27 -9.99
N THR A 49 7.99 4.54 -11.22
CA THR A 49 8.79 5.27 -12.21
C THR A 49 8.23 6.68 -12.47
N GLY A 50 8.89 7.43 -13.35
CA GLY A 50 8.45 8.77 -13.77
C GLY A 50 8.34 9.78 -12.61
N LYS A 51 7.22 10.49 -12.53
CA LYS A 51 6.96 11.51 -11.49
C LYS A 51 6.82 10.93 -10.07
N LYS A 52 6.70 9.60 -9.94
CA LYS A 52 6.51 8.89 -8.66
C LYS A 52 7.77 8.11 -8.22
N ARG A 53 8.96 8.42 -8.73
CA ARG A 53 10.22 7.72 -8.36
C ARG A 53 10.53 7.67 -6.85
N SER A 54 9.99 8.59 -6.06
CA SER A 54 10.12 8.59 -4.59
C SER A 54 9.12 7.67 -3.87
N PHE A 55 8.22 7.00 -4.61
CA PHE A 55 7.23 6.08 -4.10
C PHE A 55 7.54 4.64 -4.49
N ARG A 56 6.98 3.73 -3.70
CA ARG A 56 6.97 2.30 -3.93
C ARG A 56 5.52 1.81 -3.92
N ALA A 57 5.29 0.62 -4.46
CA ALA A 57 4.00 -0.01 -4.37
C ALA A 57 4.11 -1.51 -4.15
N PHE A 58 3.24 -2.03 -3.29
CA PHE A 58 3.08 -3.47 -3.06
C PHE A 58 1.65 -3.91 -3.33
N SER A 59 1.50 -5.20 -3.59
CA SER A 59 0.26 -5.89 -3.97
C SER A 59 -0.54 -6.30 -2.75
N VAL A 60 -1.81 -5.91 -2.73
CA VAL A 60 -2.81 -6.45 -1.79
C VAL A 60 -3.50 -7.67 -2.41
N THR A 61 -3.85 -7.56 -3.68
CA THR A 61 -4.38 -8.63 -4.53
C THR A 61 -3.70 -8.56 -5.90
N GLY A 62 -4.17 -9.31 -6.90
CA GLY A 62 -3.66 -9.23 -8.28
C GLY A 62 -3.66 -7.79 -8.82
N ASP A 63 -4.77 -7.06 -8.63
CA ASP A 63 -4.96 -5.69 -9.16
C ASP A 63 -4.82 -4.59 -8.08
N ILE A 64 -5.16 -4.86 -6.82
CA ILE A 64 -5.13 -3.83 -5.78
C ILE A 64 -3.70 -3.62 -5.27
N ARG A 65 -3.28 -2.35 -5.19
CA ARG A 65 -1.95 -1.91 -4.78
C ARG A 65 -2.04 -0.87 -3.67
N VAL A 66 -1.11 -0.93 -2.72
CA VAL A 66 -0.81 0.17 -1.79
C VAL A 66 0.38 0.92 -2.33
N VAL A 67 0.24 2.22 -2.53
CA VAL A 67 1.36 3.13 -2.84
C VAL A 67 1.83 3.73 -1.53
N TYR A 68 3.13 3.67 -1.27
CA TYR A 68 3.73 4.18 -0.06
C TYR A 68 5.09 4.83 -0.33
N ARG A 69 5.62 5.51 0.67
CA ARG A 69 6.99 6.02 0.68
C ARG A 69 7.64 5.74 2.02
N ILE A 70 8.95 5.54 2.01
CA ILE A 70 9.77 5.45 3.22
C ILE A 70 10.02 6.89 3.69
N ILE A 71 9.73 7.19 4.95
CA ILE A 71 9.94 8.52 5.54
C ILE A 71 11.30 8.54 6.25
N ASP A 72 11.55 7.51 7.06
CA ASP A 72 12.82 7.25 7.73
C ASP A 72 13.01 5.73 7.93
N GLN A 73 13.98 5.32 8.73
CA GLN A 73 14.30 3.90 8.96
C GLN A 73 13.16 3.10 9.61
N GLU A 74 12.30 3.76 10.40
CA GLU A 74 11.23 3.09 11.14
C GLU A 74 9.83 3.50 10.68
N LEU A 75 9.69 4.60 9.95
CA LEU A 75 8.41 5.16 9.52
C LEU A 75 8.20 5.02 8.02
N VAL A 76 7.07 4.41 7.66
CA VAL A 76 6.54 4.44 6.31
C VAL A 76 5.20 5.16 6.27
N ARG A 77 4.95 5.83 5.14
CA ARG A 77 3.67 6.50 4.88
C ARG A 77 2.94 5.83 3.75
N PHE A 78 1.80 5.22 4.06
CA PHE A 78 0.86 4.76 3.05
C PHE A 78 0.18 5.99 2.43
N TYR A 79 0.37 6.16 1.13
CA TYR A 79 -0.01 7.36 0.39
C TYR A 79 -1.33 7.20 -0.38
N ASP A 80 -1.53 6.03 -1.02
CA ASP A 80 -2.74 5.72 -1.79
C ASP A 80 -3.03 4.20 -1.80
N ILE A 81 -4.26 3.83 -2.14
CA ILE A 81 -4.69 2.44 -2.35
C ILE A 81 -5.76 2.36 -3.43
N GLY A 82 -5.63 1.40 -4.34
CA GLY A 82 -6.57 1.20 -5.45
C GLY A 82 -6.08 0.18 -6.45
N SER A 83 -6.82 0.00 -7.55
CA SER A 83 -6.36 -0.80 -8.70
C SER A 83 -5.09 -0.22 -9.32
N HIS A 84 -4.45 -0.99 -10.20
CA HIS A 84 -3.27 -0.53 -10.93
C HIS A 84 -3.53 0.82 -11.63
N ASN A 85 -4.62 0.92 -12.39
CA ASN A 85 -5.02 2.14 -13.12
C ASN A 85 -5.36 3.32 -12.20
N GLN A 86 -5.74 3.07 -10.94
CA GLN A 86 -6.10 4.14 -10.01
C GLN A 86 -4.88 4.79 -9.35
N VAL A 87 -3.75 4.08 -9.26
CA VAL A 87 -2.62 4.50 -8.44
C VAL A 87 -1.30 4.66 -9.19
N TYR A 88 -1.19 4.15 -10.41
CA TYR A 88 -0.08 4.42 -11.34
C TYR A 88 -0.42 5.65 -12.18
#